data_AF-A0A938K4M3-F1
#
_entry.id   AF-A0A938K4M3-F1
#
_cell.length_a   1.000
_cell.length_b   1.000
_cell.length_c   1.000
_cell.angle_alpha   90.00
_cell.angle_beta   90.00
_cell.angle_gamma   90.00
#
_symmetry.space_group_name_H-M   'P 1'
#
loop_
_entity.id
_entity.type
_entity.pdbx_description
1 polymer ?
#
loop_
_entity_poly.entity_id
_entity_poly.type
_entity_poly.pdbx_seq_one_letter_code
_entity_poly.pdbx_strand_id
1 'polypeptide(L)'
;GRRLINIPVHPRLAHMIAESSRDDRALACAIAALLDDRDVMRGRPDDVPIDITLRLQIACGDLSDDRTDRRAIARWRDRADDLARRTNTDLTWSNIQPDRAGAVLLLAYPDRLAVRRQPGQFQMRNGSAAWCRPTDTMATEQFVVTADLDGDRKNARVRLAAAVDEATIEHVLASDVIVESVIVFDKERRDIVERITRRLDRMRLTDETRRPAPGDKVVGALVEHVVNTRLAALPWSANTQEIRSRVAFLHREVGEPWPDWNDKALMARVDEWLTPYLAGMTSVSELASLDLAMLLRSQLPRPEGARLDELAPAHIELASGRRIRIDYTSGVAEGTAPVVPVRVQDLFGTKEHPSIGGGRVKLVLQLLSPADRPIQITSDLPGFWAGSWAEVRKDMAGRYPKHNWPIDPGNADPKRMKDR
;
A
#
# COMPACT_ATOMS: atom_id res chain seq x y z
N GLY A 1 22.84 16.81 37.65
CA GLY A 1 22.81 18.07 38.43
C GLY A 1 24.03 18.22 39.34
N ARG A 2 23.92 17.86 40.64
CA ARG A 2 25.00 18.07 41.65
C ARG A 2 26.35 17.45 41.27
N ARG A 3 26.36 16.25 40.64
CA ARG A 3 27.58 15.61 40.13
C ARG A 3 28.29 16.43 39.04
N LEU A 4 27.55 17.19 38.22
CA LEU A 4 28.08 17.93 37.08
C LEU A 4 28.85 19.19 37.49
N ILE A 5 28.46 19.81 38.62
CA ILE A 5 29.05 21.07 39.11
C ILE A 5 30.55 20.93 39.41
N ASN A 6 31.00 19.72 39.76
CA ASN A 6 32.39 19.48 40.14
C ASN A 6 33.32 19.20 38.94
N ILE A 7 32.79 19.18 37.72
CA ILE A 7 33.57 18.95 36.50
C ILE A 7 33.81 20.31 35.82
N PRO A 8 35.06 20.79 35.68
CA PRO A 8 35.37 22.16 35.26
C PRO A 8 35.29 22.34 33.72
N VAL A 9 34.15 22.00 33.13
CA VAL A 9 33.85 22.14 31.69
C VAL A 9 32.41 22.62 31.50
N HIS A 10 32.04 22.95 30.26
CA HIS A 10 30.65 23.28 29.92
C HIS A 10 29.66 22.18 30.38
N PRO A 11 28.46 22.50 30.90
CA PRO A 11 27.52 21.52 31.47
C PRO A 11 27.18 20.34 30.55
N ARG A 12 27.14 20.54 29.23
CA ARG A 12 26.93 19.46 28.24
C ARG A 12 28.09 18.45 28.23
N LEU A 13 29.33 18.92 28.33
CA LEU A 13 30.52 18.07 28.39
C LEU A 13 30.66 17.40 29.76
N ALA A 14 30.26 18.09 30.83
CA ALA A 14 30.18 17.48 32.16
C ALA A 14 29.14 16.35 32.18
N HIS A 15 27.97 16.57 31.56
CA HIS A 15 26.93 15.56 31.40
C HIS A 15 27.45 14.33 30.64
N MET A 16 28.10 14.57 29.50
CA MET A 16 28.77 13.54 28.70
C MET A 16 29.70 12.67 29.55
N ILE A 17 30.66 13.26 30.27
CA ILE A 17 31.59 12.50 31.12
C ILE A 17 30.84 11.72 32.23
N ALA A 18 29.83 12.33 32.84
CA ALA A 18 29.11 11.75 33.97
C ALA A 18 28.21 10.57 33.58
N GLU A 19 27.59 10.63 32.40
CA GLU A 19 26.67 9.62 31.88
C GLU A 19 27.33 8.60 30.95
N SER A 20 28.57 8.83 30.50
CA SER A 20 29.34 7.82 29.77
C SER A 20 29.53 6.54 30.59
N SER A 21 29.48 5.42 29.87
CA SER A 21 29.85 4.10 30.38
C SER A 21 31.26 4.12 30.99
N ARG A 22 31.59 3.13 31.82
CA ARG A 22 32.95 3.07 32.40
C ARG A 22 34.03 2.99 31.33
N ASP A 23 33.76 2.26 30.25
CA ASP A 23 34.69 2.05 29.14
C ASP A 23 34.85 3.31 28.28
N ASP A 24 33.78 4.11 28.13
CA ASP A 24 33.77 5.34 27.33
C ASP A 24 34.21 6.59 28.10
N ARG A 25 34.33 6.52 29.43
CA ARG A 25 34.57 7.72 30.25
C ARG A 25 35.92 8.37 29.97
N ALA A 26 36.94 7.56 29.65
CA ALA A 26 38.24 8.05 29.22
C ALA A 26 38.14 8.82 27.90
N LEU A 27 37.41 8.26 26.92
CA LEU A 27 37.08 8.90 25.66
C LEU A 27 36.30 10.22 25.87
N ALA A 28 35.32 10.24 26.79
CA ALA A 28 34.57 11.44 27.13
C ALA A 28 35.45 12.54 27.72
N CYS A 29 36.43 12.21 28.57
CA CYS A 29 37.39 13.18 29.09
C CYS A 29 38.26 13.76 27.96
N ALA A 30 38.73 12.90 27.03
CA ALA A 30 39.48 13.33 25.87
C ALA A 30 38.66 14.26 24.96
N ILE A 31 37.43 13.89 24.60
CA ILE A 31 36.54 14.73 23.78
C ILE A 31 36.19 16.05 24.49
N ALA A 32 35.90 16.00 25.79
CA ALA A 32 35.60 17.22 26.55
C ALA A 32 36.78 18.20 26.55
N ALA A 33 38.00 17.70 26.76
CA ALA A 33 39.20 18.52 26.70
C ALA A 33 39.47 19.10 25.30
N LEU A 34 39.13 18.36 24.23
CA LEU A 34 39.26 18.83 22.85
C LEU A 34 38.30 19.99 22.57
N LEU A 35 37.03 19.85 23.00
CA LEU A 35 35.98 20.82 22.70
C LEU A 35 36.02 22.08 23.59
N ASP A 36 36.73 22.01 24.71
CA ASP A 36 36.87 23.11 25.67
C ASP A 36 38.09 24.01 25.38
N ASP A 37 38.94 23.65 24.42
CA ASP A 37 40.11 24.42 23.97
C ASP A 37 40.09 24.61 22.43
N ARG A 38 41.13 25.25 21.89
CA ARG A 38 41.30 25.42 20.43
C ARG A 38 41.63 24.09 19.77
N ASP A 39 41.12 23.93 18.54
CA ASP A 39 41.41 22.78 17.70
C ASP A 39 42.93 22.57 17.52
N VAL A 40 43.33 21.30 17.49
CA VAL A 40 44.73 20.86 17.35
C VAL A 40 45.24 20.91 15.91
N MET A 41 44.32 21.02 14.95
CA MET A 41 44.65 21.14 13.53
C MET A 41 44.84 22.61 13.11
N ARG A 42 45.85 22.84 12.28
CA ARG A 42 46.18 24.13 11.66
C ARG A 42 45.67 24.16 10.23
N GLY A 43 45.18 25.31 9.81
CA GLY A 43 44.73 25.52 8.44
C GLY A 43 43.56 26.48 8.39
N ARG A 44 43.04 26.73 7.18
CA ARG A 44 41.75 27.40 7.04
C ARG A 44 40.67 26.43 7.49
N PRO A 45 39.55 26.92 8.08
CA PRO A 45 38.44 26.06 8.45
C PRO A 45 37.93 25.18 7.29
N ASP A 46 38.10 25.63 6.04
CA ASP A 46 37.75 24.91 4.80
C ASP A 46 38.70 23.77 4.44
N ASP A 47 39.89 23.71 5.01
CA ASP A 47 40.92 22.73 4.62
C ASP A 47 41.14 21.65 5.70
N VAL A 48 40.50 21.83 6.86
CA VAL A 48 40.61 20.95 8.02
C VAL A 48 39.42 19.98 8.04
N PRO A 49 39.65 18.65 8.16
CA PRO A 49 38.58 17.67 8.30
C PRO A 49 37.75 17.94 9.55
N ILE A 50 36.44 17.72 9.52
CA ILE A 50 35.57 17.97 10.68
C ILE A 50 35.50 16.77 11.65
N ASP A 51 36.09 15.65 11.27
CA ASP A 51 35.99 14.39 12.01
C ASP A 51 36.79 14.41 13.33
N ILE A 52 36.09 14.24 14.46
CA ILE A 52 36.71 14.15 15.79
C ILE A 52 37.49 12.83 15.96
N THR A 53 37.06 11.75 15.32
CA THR A 53 37.74 10.44 15.34
C THR A 53 39.17 10.59 14.86
N LEU A 54 39.38 11.36 13.79
CA LEU A 54 40.70 11.68 13.24
C LEU A 54 41.61 12.35 14.28
N ARG A 55 41.08 13.32 15.05
CA ARG A 55 41.84 14.03 16.09
C ARG A 55 42.22 13.09 17.23
N LEU A 56 41.29 12.21 17.62
CA LEU A 56 41.54 11.21 18.66
C LEU A 56 42.62 10.22 18.22
N GLN A 57 42.55 9.67 17.01
CA GLN A 57 43.59 8.79 16.45
C GLN A 57 44.98 9.45 16.47
N ILE A 58 45.05 10.74 16.15
CA ILE A 58 46.30 11.51 16.21
C ILE A 58 46.80 11.67 17.66
N ALA A 59 45.92 11.95 18.62
CA ALA A 59 46.30 12.06 20.02
C ALA A 59 46.71 10.71 20.64
N CYS A 60 46.07 9.62 20.22
CA CYS A 60 46.44 8.25 20.60
C CYS A 60 47.78 7.81 19.98
N GLY A 61 48.17 8.42 18.85
CA GLY A 61 49.39 8.08 18.11
C GLY A 61 49.18 7.04 17.01
N ASP A 62 47.92 6.70 16.71
CA ASP A 62 47.53 5.74 15.67
C ASP A 62 47.66 6.33 14.26
N LEU A 63 47.64 7.67 14.16
CA LEU A 63 47.74 8.40 12.91
C LEU A 63 48.62 9.65 13.05
N SER A 64 49.29 10.03 11.98
CA SER A 64 50.04 11.29 11.87
C SER A 64 49.48 12.17 10.76
N ASP A 65 49.35 13.48 11.02
CA ASP A 65 48.94 14.47 10.02
C ASP A 65 49.80 15.74 10.16
N ASP A 66 50.38 16.21 9.06
CA ASP A 66 51.29 17.36 9.02
C ASP A 66 50.62 18.68 9.41
N ARG A 67 49.30 18.75 9.35
CA ARG A 67 48.52 19.94 9.76
C ARG A 67 48.44 20.07 11.28
N THR A 68 48.93 19.11 12.04
CA THR A 68 48.74 19.09 13.50
C THR A 68 49.77 19.90 14.27
N ASP A 69 49.34 20.55 15.35
CA ASP A 69 50.23 21.23 16.29
C ASP A 69 50.59 20.30 17.46
N ARG A 70 51.83 19.79 17.46
CA ARG A 70 52.34 18.92 18.56
C ARG A 70 52.19 19.54 19.94
N ARG A 71 52.33 20.87 20.09
CA ARG A 71 52.15 21.55 21.38
C ARG A 71 50.67 21.63 21.75
N ALA A 72 49.76 21.77 20.78
CA ALA A 72 48.33 21.72 21.04
C ALA A 72 47.87 20.31 21.44
N ILE A 73 48.40 19.27 20.78
CA ILE A 73 48.14 17.88 21.17
C ILE A 73 48.62 17.62 22.61
N ALA A 74 49.84 18.04 22.97
CA ALA A 74 50.35 17.85 24.33
C ALA A 74 49.45 18.54 25.38
N ARG A 75 49.05 19.80 25.14
CA ARG A 75 48.11 20.52 26.03
C ARG A 75 46.75 19.85 26.12
N TRP A 76 46.23 19.36 25.00
CA TRP A 76 44.98 18.61 24.97
C TRP A 76 45.09 17.35 25.85
N ARG A 77 46.18 16.60 25.73
CA ARG A 77 46.42 15.41 26.54
C ARG A 77 46.49 15.72 28.03
N ASP A 78 47.28 16.73 28.40
CA ASP A 78 47.41 17.19 29.80
C ASP A 78 46.04 17.59 30.40
N ARG A 79 45.20 18.28 29.62
CA ARG A 79 43.86 18.70 30.07
C ARG A 79 42.91 17.52 30.23
N ALA A 80 42.94 16.56 29.31
CA ALA A 80 42.14 15.34 29.44
C ALA A 80 42.57 14.50 30.64
N ASP A 81 43.87 14.39 30.92
CA ASP A 81 44.41 13.69 32.08
C ASP A 81 44.01 14.39 33.41
N ASP A 82 43.95 15.73 33.44
CA ASP A 82 43.39 16.48 34.58
C ASP A 82 41.90 16.21 34.80
N LEU A 83 41.10 16.20 33.73
CA LEU A 83 39.68 15.86 33.81
C LEU A 83 39.47 14.40 34.28
N ALA A 84 40.27 13.47 33.79
CA ALA A 84 40.23 12.08 34.20
C ALA A 84 40.53 11.92 35.70
N ARG A 85 41.59 12.59 36.21
CA ARG A 85 41.91 12.62 37.65
C ARG A 85 40.76 13.18 38.50
N ARG A 86 40.14 14.29 38.08
CA ARG A 86 39.02 14.91 38.81
C ARG A 86 37.76 14.07 38.82
N THR A 87 37.56 13.24 37.80
CA THR A 87 36.40 12.36 37.67
C THR A 87 36.65 10.92 38.13
N ASN A 88 37.85 10.65 38.68
CA ASN A 88 38.30 9.32 39.09
C ASN A 88 38.16 8.30 37.94
N THR A 89 38.62 8.70 36.76
CA THR A 89 38.64 7.90 35.54
C THR A 89 40.07 7.49 35.26
N ASP A 90 40.29 6.19 35.00
CA ASP A 90 41.57 5.72 34.48
C ASP A 90 41.62 6.04 32.99
N LEU A 91 42.50 6.97 32.61
CA LEU A 91 42.70 7.37 31.22
C LEU A 91 44.06 6.87 30.76
N THR A 92 44.02 5.85 29.92
CA THR A 92 45.18 5.39 29.15
C THR A 92 44.87 5.63 27.67
N TRP A 93 45.64 6.49 27.02
CA TRP A 93 45.40 6.90 25.62
C TRP A 93 45.33 5.72 24.65
N SER A 94 46.12 4.66 24.85
CA SER A 94 46.08 3.45 24.00
C SER A 94 44.80 2.63 24.12
N ASN A 95 43.99 2.86 25.16
CA ASN A 95 42.74 2.14 25.41
C ASN A 95 41.52 2.92 24.91
N ILE A 96 41.71 4.17 24.47
CA ILE A 96 40.64 4.97 23.89
C ILE A 96 40.23 4.33 22.56
N GLN A 97 38.92 4.22 22.31
CA GLN A 97 38.35 3.76 21.05
C GLN A 97 37.80 4.97 20.27
N PRO A 98 38.57 5.56 19.33
CA PRO A 98 38.16 6.79 18.63
C PRO A 98 36.81 6.67 17.93
N ASP A 99 36.50 5.50 17.36
CA ASP A 99 35.28 5.27 16.57
C ASP A 99 33.99 5.42 17.38
N ARG A 100 34.07 5.35 18.72
CA ARG A 100 32.94 5.57 19.63
C ARG A 100 32.68 7.04 19.93
N ALA A 101 33.40 7.98 19.30
CA ALA A 101 33.27 9.40 19.58
C ALA A 101 31.82 9.90 19.41
N GLY A 102 31.10 9.44 18.39
CA GLY A 102 29.71 9.82 18.18
C GLY A 102 28.77 9.37 19.30
N ALA A 103 28.98 8.17 19.84
CA ALA A 103 28.20 7.64 20.96
C ALA A 103 28.30 8.52 22.20
N VAL A 104 29.52 8.97 22.50
CA VAL A 104 29.80 9.85 23.63
C VAL A 104 29.27 11.26 23.35
N LEU A 105 29.51 11.81 22.16
CA LEU A 105 28.98 13.13 21.78
C LEU A 105 27.46 13.20 21.83
N LEU A 106 26.76 12.11 21.54
CA LEU A 106 25.30 12.05 21.59
C LEU A 106 24.76 12.37 22.99
N LEU A 107 25.50 12.01 24.05
CA LEU A 107 25.16 12.36 25.44
C LEU A 107 25.31 13.87 25.72
N ALA A 108 26.20 14.56 25.01
CA ALA A 108 26.41 16.00 25.16
C ALA A 108 25.45 16.83 24.29
N TYR A 109 25.21 16.36 23.07
CA TYR A 109 24.53 17.10 22.00
C TYR A 109 23.40 16.27 21.35
N PRO A 110 22.43 15.76 22.12
CA PRO A 110 21.33 14.98 21.55
C PRO A 110 20.45 15.82 20.61
N ASP A 111 20.37 17.13 20.85
CA ASP A 111 19.70 18.12 20.00
C ASP A 111 20.40 18.39 18.67
N ARG A 112 21.68 17.99 18.55
CA ARG A 112 22.51 18.21 17.37
C ARG A 112 22.88 16.92 16.63
N LEU A 113 22.17 15.84 16.92
CA LEU A 113 22.13 14.66 16.05
C LEU A 113 21.56 15.09 14.69
N ALA A 114 22.21 14.65 13.61
CA ALA A 114 21.83 14.97 12.25
C ALA A 114 21.80 13.73 11.36
N VAL A 115 20.78 13.64 10.50
CA VAL A 115 20.63 12.56 9.50
C VAL A 115 20.99 13.10 8.12
N ARG A 116 21.73 12.30 7.36
CA ARG A 116 22.11 12.65 5.99
C ARG A 116 20.88 12.70 5.08
N ARG A 117 20.78 13.77 4.29
CA ARG A 117 19.79 13.94 3.21
C ARG A 117 20.44 13.75 1.84
N GLN A 118 21.63 14.30 1.69
CA GLN A 118 22.51 14.13 0.54
C GLN A 118 23.96 14.12 1.05
N PRO A 119 24.94 13.64 0.25
CA PRO A 119 26.33 13.73 0.66
C PRO A 119 26.73 15.16 1.08
N GLY A 120 27.19 15.32 2.32
CA GLY A 120 27.55 16.60 2.91
C GLY A 120 26.38 17.50 3.34
N GLN A 121 25.13 17.07 3.19
CA GLN A 121 23.95 17.80 3.67
C GLN A 121 23.14 16.96 4.64
N PHE A 122 22.87 17.54 5.80
CA PHE A 122 22.22 16.90 6.92
C PHE A 122 21.00 17.68 7.39
N GLN A 123 20.05 16.97 7.96
CA GLN A 123 18.97 17.56 8.74
C GLN A 123 19.21 17.24 10.21
N MET A 124 19.30 18.28 11.05
CA MET A 124 19.39 18.11 12.50
C MET A 124 18.04 17.70 13.11
N ARG A 125 18.08 17.17 14.33
CA ARG A 125 16.92 16.71 15.11
C ARG A 125 15.76 17.72 15.17
N ASN A 126 16.09 19.00 15.38
CA ASN A 126 15.13 20.11 15.41
C ASN A 126 14.54 20.49 14.02
N GLY A 127 15.05 19.91 12.94
CA GLY A 127 14.64 20.13 11.56
C GLY A 127 15.46 21.15 10.77
N SER A 128 16.40 21.89 11.38
CA SER A 128 17.30 22.80 10.65
C SER A 128 18.33 22.05 9.83
N ALA A 129 18.87 22.68 8.78
CA ALA A 129 19.90 22.09 7.95
C ALA A 129 21.29 22.29 8.57
N ALA A 130 22.16 21.32 8.33
CA ALA A 130 23.59 21.44 8.56
C ALA A 130 24.36 20.89 7.37
N TRP A 131 25.54 21.41 7.09
CA TRP A 131 26.33 20.98 5.94
C TRP A 131 27.82 20.89 6.24
N CYS A 132 28.49 20.00 5.50
CA CYS A 132 29.94 19.92 5.41
C CYS A 132 30.37 19.80 3.94
N ARG A 133 31.67 19.85 3.68
CA ARG A 133 32.18 19.69 2.32
C ARG A 133 31.90 18.26 1.82
N PRO A 134 31.50 18.08 0.55
CA PRO A 134 31.29 16.73 0.00
C PRO A 134 32.55 15.84 0.01
N THR A 135 33.73 16.44 0.15
CA THR A 135 35.02 15.73 0.24
C THR A 135 35.42 15.36 1.67
N ASP A 136 34.65 15.77 2.68
CA ASP A 136 34.91 15.41 4.06
C ASP A 136 34.48 13.96 4.34
N THR A 137 35.17 13.26 5.26
CA THR A 137 34.85 11.87 5.61
C THR A 137 33.44 11.74 6.18
N MET A 138 32.96 12.76 6.88
CA MET A 138 31.61 12.77 7.43
C MET A 138 30.51 12.91 6.37
N ALA A 139 30.83 13.34 5.15
CA ALA A 139 29.82 13.64 4.13
C ALA A 139 28.97 12.42 3.74
N THR A 140 29.51 11.21 3.85
CA THR A 140 28.85 9.95 3.48
C THR A 140 28.17 9.25 4.65
N GLU A 141 28.46 9.66 5.89
CA GLU A 141 27.92 9.04 7.10
C GLU A 141 26.41 9.24 7.20
N GLN A 142 25.69 8.19 7.61
CA GLN A 142 24.23 8.25 7.69
C GLN A 142 23.76 9.16 8.83
N PHE A 143 24.41 9.07 9.99
CA PHE A 143 24.13 9.90 11.14
C PHE A 143 25.43 10.48 11.72
N VAL A 144 25.37 11.75 12.10
CA VAL A 144 26.49 12.47 12.71
C VAL A 144 26.00 13.26 13.91
N VAL A 145 26.82 13.37 14.95
CA VAL A 145 26.59 14.29 16.06
C VAL A 145 27.49 15.50 15.89
N THR A 146 26.90 16.68 15.74
CA THR A 146 27.67 17.91 15.51
C THR A 146 28.05 18.56 16.84
N ALA A 147 29.34 18.58 17.13
CA ALA A 147 29.89 19.16 18.37
C ALA A 147 30.10 20.67 18.25
N ASP A 148 30.50 21.15 17.06
CA ASP A 148 30.69 22.56 16.76
C ASP A 148 30.07 22.96 15.41
N LEU A 149 29.43 24.13 15.40
CA LEU A 149 28.68 24.70 14.29
C LEU A 149 29.05 26.19 14.15
N ASP A 150 28.96 26.74 12.94
CA ASP A 150 29.27 28.16 12.70
C ASP A 150 28.24 29.18 13.21
N GLY A 151 27.07 28.71 13.66
CA GLY A 151 26.04 29.53 14.29
C GLY A 151 24.93 30.02 13.35
N ASP A 152 24.95 29.67 12.06
CA ASP A 152 23.80 29.91 11.19
C ASP A 152 22.60 29.08 11.66
N ARG A 153 21.46 29.73 11.92
CA ARG A 153 20.26 29.07 12.49
C ARG A 153 19.48 28.24 11.49
N LYS A 154 19.65 28.47 10.18
CA LYS A 154 18.90 27.79 9.12
C LYS A 154 19.73 26.72 8.44
N ASN A 155 20.99 27.01 8.15
CA ASN A 155 21.89 26.11 7.43
C ASN A 155 23.32 26.20 8.01
N ALA A 156 23.51 25.58 9.17
CA ALA A 156 24.76 25.65 9.92
C ALA A 156 25.88 24.88 9.21
N ARG A 157 27.06 25.48 9.11
CA ARG A 157 28.25 24.73 8.72
C ARG A 157 28.76 23.92 9.90
N VAL A 158 28.98 22.62 9.66
CA VAL A 158 29.62 21.74 10.64
C VAL A 158 31.12 22.00 10.68
N ARG A 159 31.65 22.17 11.90
CA ARG A 159 33.10 22.37 12.15
C ARG A 159 33.73 21.18 12.84
N LEU A 160 33.01 20.54 13.75
CA LEU A 160 33.42 19.30 14.40
C LEU A 160 32.22 18.36 14.53
N ALA A 161 32.41 17.10 14.15
CA ALA A 161 31.41 16.05 14.29
C ALA A 161 32.07 14.68 14.44
N ALA A 162 31.27 13.70 14.84
CA ALA A 162 31.62 12.29 14.71
C ALA A 162 30.42 11.50 14.21
N ALA A 163 30.69 10.43 13.47
CA ALA A 163 29.70 9.45 13.04
C ALA A 163 29.12 8.70 14.25
N VAL A 164 27.85 8.34 14.17
CA VAL A 164 27.19 7.50 15.16
C VAL A 164 26.28 6.50 14.46
N ASP A 165 26.22 5.27 14.94
CA ASP A 165 25.35 4.25 14.38
C ASP A 165 23.92 4.34 14.93
N GLU A 166 22.98 3.73 14.21
CA GLU A 166 21.57 3.74 14.57
C GLU A 166 21.28 3.03 15.90
N ALA A 167 21.95 1.92 16.18
CA ALA A 167 21.72 1.16 17.42
C ALA A 167 22.12 1.97 18.66
N THR A 168 23.19 2.75 18.56
CA THR A 168 23.61 3.70 19.59
C THR A 168 22.56 4.81 19.77
N ILE A 169 22.01 5.36 18.68
CA ILE A 169 20.95 6.37 18.76
C ILE A 169 19.71 5.81 19.46
N GLU A 170 19.26 4.62 19.05
CA GLU A 170 18.10 3.96 19.64
C GLU A 170 18.32 3.62 21.11
N HIS A 171 19.54 3.25 21.51
CA HIS A 171 19.86 2.98 22.91
C HIS A 171 19.86 4.26 23.77
N VAL A 172 20.55 5.31 23.31
CA VAL A 172 20.74 6.55 24.08
C VAL A 172 19.48 7.41 24.10
N LEU A 173 18.72 7.44 23.00
CA LEU A 173 17.54 8.28 22.83
C LEU A 173 16.24 7.47 22.78
N ALA A 174 16.23 6.26 23.34
CA ALA A 174 15.09 5.33 23.32
C ALA A 174 13.76 5.99 23.74
N SER A 175 13.79 6.83 24.78
CA SER A 175 12.61 7.53 25.30
C SER A 175 12.00 8.55 24.35
N ASP A 176 12.79 9.03 23.40
CA ASP A 176 12.42 10.09 22.46
C ASP A 176 11.99 9.53 21.09
N VAL A 177 12.20 8.23 20.86
CA VAL A 177 11.83 7.56 19.62
C VAL A 177 10.33 7.26 19.62
N ILE A 178 9.63 7.85 18.66
CA ILE A 178 8.23 7.58 18.39
C ILE A 178 8.16 6.58 17.23
N VAL A 179 7.49 5.45 17.46
CA VAL A 179 7.21 4.44 16.43
C VAL A 179 5.78 4.60 15.96
N GLU A 180 5.61 4.97 14.70
CA GLU A 180 4.31 5.08 14.05
C GLU A 180 4.12 3.89 13.11
N SER A 181 2.99 3.19 13.22
CA SER A 181 2.58 2.13 12.31
C SER A 181 1.26 2.50 11.64
N VAL A 182 1.27 2.48 10.31
CA VAL A 182 0.09 2.76 9.47
C VAL A 182 -0.07 1.69 8.40
N ILE A 183 -1.32 1.32 8.12
CA ILE A 183 -1.64 0.47 6.98
C ILE A 183 -1.86 1.37 5.78
N VAL A 184 -1.12 1.12 4.69
CA VAL A 184 -1.20 1.93 3.47
C VAL A 184 -1.20 1.02 2.24
N PHE A 185 -1.85 1.47 1.17
CA PHE A 185 -1.73 0.83 -0.14
C PHE A 185 -0.41 1.24 -0.81
N ASP A 186 0.46 0.26 -1.05
CA ASP A 186 1.72 0.43 -1.76
C ASP A 186 1.51 0.27 -3.27
N LYS A 187 1.79 1.32 -4.02
CA LYS A 187 1.54 1.36 -5.48
C LYS A 187 2.50 0.48 -6.27
N GLU A 188 3.74 0.29 -5.79
CA GLU A 188 4.74 -0.52 -6.48
C GLU A 188 4.43 -2.00 -6.28
N ARG A 189 4.10 -2.39 -5.05
CA ARG A 189 3.67 -3.75 -4.72
C ARG A 189 2.25 -4.06 -5.18
N ARG A 190 1.43 -3.03 -5.43
CA ARG A 190 -0.01 -3.12 -5.70
C ARG A 190 -0.76 -3.88 -4.61
N ASP A 191 -0.35 -3.67 -3.36
CA ASP A 191 -0.87 -4.38 -2.20
C ASP A 191 -0.85 -3.48 -0.96
N ILE A 192 -1.55 -3.88 0.10
CA ILE A 192 -1.47 -3.19 1.39
C ILE A 192 -0.22 -3.63 2.15
N VAL A 193 0.41 -2.68 2.83
CA VAL A 193 1.58 -2.90 3.67
C VAL A 193 1.41 -2.19 5.01
N GLU A 194 2.03 -2.73 6.05
CA GLU A 194 2.27 -1.98 7.27
C GLU A 194 3.56 -1.17 7.09
N ARG A 195 3.44 0.15 7.09
CA ARG A 195 4.59 1.06 7.09
C ARG A 195 4.89 1.46 8.53
N ILE A 196 6.10 1.16 8.95
CA ILE A 196 6.61 1.46 10.28
C ILE A 196 7.67 2.54 10.12
N THR A 197 7.39 3.71 10.68
CA THR A 197 8.32 4.82 10.70
C THR A 197 8.80 5.05 12.12
N ARG A 198 10.12 4.98 12.32
CA ARG A 198 10.75 5.43 13.57
C ARG A 198 11.18 6.87 13.41
N ARG A 199 10.71 7.71 14.34
CA ARG A 199 10.94 9.15 14.31
C ARG A 199 11.53 9.61 15.62
N LEU A 200 12.37 10.62 15.52
CA LEU A 200 12.92 11.32 16.66
C LEU A 200 12.69 12.80 16.39
N ASP A 201 11.66 13.34 17.04
CA ASP A 201 11.05 14.63 16.69
C ASP A 201 10.71 14.73 15.18
N ARG A 202 11.38 15.62 14.46
CA ARG A 202 11.19 15.85 13.01
C ARG A 202 12.07 14.95 12.16
N MET A 203 13.06 14.30 12.76
CA MET A 203 13.97 13.39 12.09
C MET A 203 13.31 12.03 11.88
N ARG A 204 13.43 11.50 10.66
CA ARG A 204 13.07 10.11 10.36
C ARG A 204 14.34 9.27 10.48
N LEU A 205 14.34 8.30 11.39
CA LEU A 205 15.45 7.36 11.59
C LEU A 205 15.36 6.26 10.54
N THR A 206 14.22 5.56 10.52
CA THR A 206 13.93 4.49 9.56
C THR A 206 12.52 4.58 9.00
N ASP A 207 12.36 3.95 7.84
CA ASP A 207 11.09 3.77 7.15
C ASP A 207 11.08 2.37 6.55
N GLU A 208 10.34 1.47 7.18
CA GLU A 208 10.29 0.07 6.78
C GLU A 208 8.86 -0.31 6.42
N THR A 209 8.73 -1.14 5.39
CA THR A 209 7.45 -1.74 5.02
C THR A 209 7.50 -3.24 5.26
N ARG A 210 6.49 -3.79 5.92
CA ARG A 210 6.32 -5.23 6.10
C ARG A 210 4.90 -5.67 5.78
N ARG A 211 4.68 -6.99 5.74
CA ARG A 211 3.33 -7.55 5.64
C ARG A 211 2.57 -7.22 6.93
N PRO A 212 1.35 -6.70 6.86
CA PRO A 212 0.59 -6.38 8.04
C PRO A 212 0.09 -7.65 8.73
N ALA A 213 -0.12 -7.56 10.05
CA ALA A 213 -0.86 -8.57 10.79
C ALA A 213 -2.38 -8.39 10.55
N PRO A 214 -3.18 -9.48 10.55
CA PRO A 214 -4.63 -9.36 10.44
C PRO A 214 -5.22 -8.49 11.56
N GLY A 215 -6.22 -7.68 11.23
CA GLY A 215 -6.96 -6.87 12.21
C GLY A 215 -7.78 -5.76 11.59
N ASP A 216 -8.51 -5.01 12.41
CA ASP A 216 -9.51 -4.03 11.96
C ASP A 216 -8.92 -2.92 11.07
N LYS A 217 -7.68 -2.48 11.35
CA LYS A 217 -6.98 -1.49 10.52
C LYS A 217 -6.72 -2.01 9.09
N VAL A 218 -6.40 -3.29 8.96
CA VAL A 218 -6.19 -3.94 7.67
C VAL A 218 -7.50 -4.10 6.93
N VAL A 219 -8.53 -4.59 7.62
CA VAL A 219 -9.88 -4.72 7.06
C VAL A 219 -10.39 -3.38 6.55
N GLY A 220 -10.26 -2.31 7.34
CA GLY A 220 -10.62 -0.96 6.92
C GLY A 220 -9.86 -0.50 5.67
N ALA A 221 -8.55 -0.76 5.60
CA ALA A 221 -7.75 -0.43 4.42
C ALA A 221 -8.15 -1.25 3.17
N LEU A 222 -8.52 -2.53 3.32
CA LEU A 222 -9.03 -3.36 2.23
C LEU A 222 -10.38 -2.86 1.72
N VAL A 223 -11.29 -2.50 2.62
CA VAL A 223 -12.59 -1.90 2.28
C VAL A 223 -12.39 -0.58 1.54
N GLU A 224 -11.54 0.30 2.08
CA GLU A 224 -11.20 1.57 1.44
C GLU A 224 -10.63 1.34 0.04
N HIS A 225 -9.74 0.35 -0.14
CA HIS A 225 -9.21 -0.03 -1.44
C HIS A 225 -10.30 -0.50 -2.42
N VAL A 226 -11.23 -1.34 -1.95
CA VAL A 226 -12.36 -1.83 -2.76
C VAL A 226 -13.27 -0.67 -3.20
N VAL A 227 -13.56 0.29 -2.31
CA VAL A 227 -14.36 1.48 -2.64
C VAL A 227 -13.61 2.40 -3.61
N ASN A 228 -12.32 2.67 -3.36
CA ASN A 228 -11.49 3.53 -4.21
C ASN A 228 -11.30 2.97 -5.63
N THR A 229 -11.33 1.64 -5.79
CA THR A 229 -11.30 0.95 -7.08
C THR A 229 -12.68 0.75 -7.70
N ARG A 230 -13.75 1.30 -7.10
CA ARG A 230 -15.14 1.11 -7.53
C ARG A 230 -15.51 -0.36 -7.71
N LEU A 231 -15.17 -1.18 -6.71
CA LEU A 231 -15.38 -2.63 -6.68
C LEU A 231 -14.49 -3.43 -7.64
N ALA A 232 -13.65 -2.80 -8.48
CA ALA A 232 -12.84 -3.51 -9.47
C ALA A 232 -11.78 -4.44 -8.87
N ALA A 233 -11.38 -4.21 -7.60
CA ALA A 233 -10.47 -5.09 -6.88
C ALA A 233 -11.09 -6.46 -6.52
N LEU A 234 -12.41 -6.62 -6.64
CA LEU A 234 -13.10 -7.87 -6.30
C LEU A 234 -13.14 -8.86 -7.49
N PRO A 235 -13.23 -10.17 -7.23
CA PRO A 235 -13.20 -11.20 -8.27
C PRO A 235 -14.55 -11.33 -8.99
N TRP A 236 -14.87 -10.37 -9.86
CA TRP A 236 -16.08 -10.35 -10.68
C TRP A 236 -16.07 -11.41 -11.79
N SER A 237 -16.38 -12.64 -11.41
CA SER A 237 -16.57 -13.74 -12.37
C SER A 237 -17.83 -13.56 -13.23
N ALA A 238 -17.90 -14.25 -14.38
CA ALA A 238 -19.08 -14.24 -15.24
C ALA A 238 -20.35 -14.71 -14.49
N ASN A 239 -20.23 -15.67 -13.57
CA ASN A 239 -21.32 -16.11 -12.72
C ASN A 239 -21.78 -15.02 -11.74
N THR A 240 -20.85 -14.29 -11.13
CA THR A 240 -21.18 -13.18 -10.22
C THR A 240 -21.92 -12.07 -10.97
N GLN A 241 -21.41 -11.70 -12.14
CA GLN A 241 -22.06 -10.69 -13.01
C GLN A 241 -23.46 -11.15 -13.44
N GLU A 242 -23.63 -12.43 -13.77
CA GLU A 242 -24.94 -12.98 -14.12
C GLU A 242 -25.94 -12.89 -12.96
N ILE A 243 -25.56 -13.30 -11.75
CA ILE A 243 -26.42 -13.19 -10.56
C ILE A 243 -26.80 -11.72 -10.32
N ARG A 244 -25.82 -10.82 -10.44
CA ARG A 244 -26.02 -9.39 -10.28
C ARG A 244 -27.02 -8.83 -11.30
N SER A 245 -26.88 -9.17 -12.58
CA SER A 245 -27.81 -8.74 -13.63
C SER A 245 -29.23 -9.30 -13.42
N ARG A 246 -29.35 -10.55 -12.97
CA ARG A 246 -30.65 -11.18 -12.67
C ARG A 246 -31.36 -10.49 -11.51
N VAL A 247 -30.64 -10.13 -10.46
CA VAL A 247 -31.19 -9.43 -9.29
C VAL A 247 -31.54 -7.98 -9.65
N ALA A 248 -30.70 -7.29 -10.43
CA ALA A 248 -31.00 -5.95 -10.95
C ALA A 248 -32.27 -5.93 -11.81
N PHE A 249 -32.47 -6.96 -12.65
CA PHE A 249 -33.72 -7.14 -13.40
C PHE A 249 -34.94 -7.28 -12.47
N LEU A 250 -34.87 -8.13 -11.44
CA LEU A 250 -35.97 -8.31 -10.49
C LEU A 250 -36.23 -7.05 -9.66
N HIS A 251 -35.17 -6.35 -9.24
CA HIS A 251 -35.30 -5.06 -8.56
C HIS A 251 -36.07 -4.05 -9.42
N ARG A 252 -35.79 -3.97 -10.73
CA ARG A 252 -36.47 -3.06 -11.66
C ARG A 252 -37.93 -3.43 -11.93
N GLU A 253 -38.20 -4.71 -12.21
CA GLU A 253 -39.50 -5.17 -12.73
C GLU A 253 -40.47 -5.67 -11.65
N VAL A 254 -39.95 -6.21 -10.55
CA VAL A 254 -40.74 -6.72 -9.42
C VAL A 254 -40.74 -5.73 -8.26
N GLY A 255 -39.64 -5.03 -8.02
CA GLY A 255 -39.48 -4.09 -6.91
C GLY A 255 -39.08 -4.79 -5.62
N GLU A 256 -39.55 -4.28 -4.48
CA GLU A 256 -39.27 -4.86 -3.17
C GLU A 256 -39.71 -6.34 -3.08
N PRO A 257 -38.96 -7.21 -2.38
CA PRO A 257 -37.78 -6.93 -1.54
C PRO A 257 -36.42 -7.09 -2.26
N TRP A 258 -36.40 -7.17 -3.60
CA TRP A 258 -35.14 -7.39 -4.34
C TRP A 258 -34.17 -6.21 -4.18
N PRO A 259 -32.91 -6.44 -3.79
CA PRO A 259 -31.97 -5.36 -3.50
C PRO A 259 -31.43 -4.68 -4.76
N ASP A 260 -31.09 -3.40 -4.64
CA ASP A 260 -30.29 -2.69 -5.64
C ASP A 260 -28.81 -3.05 -5.46
N TRP A 261 -28.23 -3.67 -6.49
CA TRP A 261 -26.81 -4.02 -6.54
C TRP A 261 -26.04 -3.26 -7.63
N ASN A 262 -26.46 -2.05 -7.99
CA ASN A 262 -25.58 -1.16 -8.75
C ASN A 262 -24.29 -0.82 -7.95
N ASP A 263 -23.25 -0.33 -8.64
CA ASP A 263 -21.94 -0.12 -7.99
C ASP A 263 -22.06 0.84 -6.79
N LYS A 264 -22.92 1.88 -6.91
CA LYS A 264 -23.14 2.87 -5.86
C LYS A 264 -23.78 2.24 -4.62
N ALA A 265 -24.80 1.40 -4.80
CA ALA A 265 -25.51 0.73 -3.72
C ALA A 265 -24.60 -0.29 -3.01
N LEU A 266 -23.83 -1.08 -3.76
CA LEU A 266 -22.87 -2.03 -3.20
C LEU A 266 -21.74 -1.35 -2.44
N MET A 267 -21.19 -0.24 -2.95
CA MET A 267 -20.17 0.53 -2.23
C MET A 267 -20.73 1.17 -0.95
N ALA A 268 -21.97 1.68 -0.98
CA ALA A 268 -22.59 2.32 0.19
C ALA A 268 -22.83 1.36 1.35
N ARG A 269 -22.91 0.05 1.08
CA ARG A 269 -23.15 -1.00 2.07
C ARG A 269 -22.00 -2.01 2.16
N VAL A 270 -20.81 -1.65 1.67
CA VAL A 270 -19.65 -2.55 1.63
C VAL A 270 -19.32 -3.10 3.02
N ASP A 271 -19.52 -2.30 4.06
CA ASP A 271 -19.33 -2.71 5.45
C ASP A 271 -20.29 -3.80 5.92
N GLU A 272 -21.47 -3.90 5.31
CA GLU A 272 -22.47 -4.89 5.69
C GLU A 272 -22.23 -6.23 5.00
N TRP A 273 -21.95 -6.21 3.68
CA TRP A 273 -21.90 -7.43 2.89
C TRP A 273 -20.49 -8.00 2.67
N LEU A 274 -19.44 -7.17 2.72
CA LEU A 274 -18.06 -7.60 2.45
C LEU A 274 -17.21 -7.72 3.71
N THR A 275 -17.21 -6.70 4.58
CA THR A 275 -16.35 -6.62 5.76
C THR A 275 -16.33 -7.88 6.65
N PRO A 276 -17.46 -8.56 6.93
CA PRO A 276 -17.46 -9.79 7.72
C PRO A 276 -16.60 -10.93 7.14
N TYR A 277 -16.34 -10.89 5.83
CA TYR A 277 -15.60 -11.92 5.09
C TYR A 277 -14.13 -11.58 4.87
N LEU A 278 -13.69 -10.39 5.32
CA LEU A 278 -12.29 -9.95 5.24
C LEU A 278 -11.49 -10.30 6.50
N ALA A 279 -12.14 -10.89 7.51
CA ALA A 279 -11.49 -11.31 8.74
C ALA A 279 -10.32 -12.28 8.45
N GLY A 280 -9.15 -11.98 9.00
CA GLY A 280 -7.94 -12.78 8.79
C GLY A 280 -7.12 -12.40 7.55
N MET A 281 -7.66 -11.56 6.65
CA MET A 281 -6.93 -11.14 5.46
C MET A 281 -5.84 -10.13 5.79
N THR A 282 -4.76 -10.18 5.01
CA THR A 282 -3.57 -9.33 5.15
C THR A 282 -3.14 -8.63 3.87
N SER A 283 -3.82 -8.91 2.75
CA SER A 283 -3.44 -8.37 1.44
C SER A 283 -4.63 -8.19 0.51
N VAL A 284 -4.48 -7.29 -0.47
CA VAL A 284 -5.40 -7.11 -1.59
C VAL A 284 -5.40 -8.35 -2.48
N SER A 285 -4.25 -9.01 -2.62
CA SER A 285 -4.13 -10.26 -3.39
C SER A 285 -5.04 -11.38 -2.85
N GLU A 286 -5.32 -11.41 -1.55
CA GLU A 286 -6.24 -12.38 -0.94
C GLU A 286 -7.71 -12.14 -1.31
N LEU A 287 -8.09 -10.92 -1.73
CA LEU A 287 -9.46 -10.64 -2.20
C LEU A 287 -9.85 -11.50 -3.40
N ALA A 288 -8.88 -11.91 -4.23
CA ALA A 288 -9.11 -12.78 -5.38
C ALA A 288 -9.62 -14.19 -4.98
N SER A 289 -9.44 -14.59 -3.72
CA SER A 289 -9.90 -15.88 -3.20
C SER A 289 -11.36 -15.87 -2.75
N LEU A 290 -12.01 -14.70 -2.69
CA LEU A 290 -13.40 -14.58 -2.27
C LEU A 290 -14.36 -15.24 -3.29
N ASP A 291 -15.28 -16.06 -2.79
CA ASP A 291 -16.44 -16.50 -3.58
C ASP A 291 -17.50 -15.39 -3.61
N LEU A 292 -17.28 -14.40 -4.46
CA LEU A 292 -18.15 -13.22 -4.57
C LEU A 292 -19.60 -13.57 -4.94
N ALA A 293 -19.81 -14.67 -5.67
CA ALA A 293 -21.15 -15.14 -6.03
C ALA A 293 -21.90 -15.66 -4.79
N MET A 294 -21.23 -16.43 -3.93
CA MET A 294 -21.78 -16.86 -2.64
C MET A 294 -22.05 -15.66 -1.73
N LEU A 295 -21.12 -14.71 -1.65
CA LEU A 295 -21.28 -13.50 -0.84
C LEU A 295 -22.51 -12.70 -1.24
N LEU A 296 -22.69 -12.39 -2.52
CA LEU A 296 -23.86 -11.64 -2.97
C LEU A 296 -25.16 -12.46 -2.77
N ARG A 297 -25.14 -13.77 -3.01
CA ARG A 297 -26.31 -14.63 -2.74
C ARG A 297 -26.70 -14.65 -1.27
N SER A 298 -25.76 -14.53 -0.33
CA SER A 298 -26.07 -14.47 1.10
C SER A 298 -26.82 -13.20 1.50
N GLN A 299 -26.75 -12.14 0.68
CA GLN A 299 -27.45 -10.87 0.88
C GLN A 299 -28.89 -10.87 0.34
N LEU A 300 -29.35 -11.94 -0.31
CA LEU A 300 -30.71 -12.00 -0.81
C LEU A 300 -31.72 -12.17 0.34
N PRO A 301 -32.86 -11.46 0.30
CA PRO A 301 -33.90 -11.60 1.30
C PRO A 301 -34.48 -13.02 1.30
N ARG A 302 -34.90 -13.49 2.47
CA ARG A 302 -35.67 -14.73 2.60
C ARG A 302 -37.15 -14.39 2.80
N PRO A 303 -38.10 -15.10 2.15
CA PRO A 303 -37.90 -16.29 1.30
C PRO A 303 -37.61 -16.02 -0.18
N GLU A 304 -37.71 -14.78 -0.65
CA GLU A 304 -37.74 -14.43 -2.08
C GLU A 304 -36.47 -14.84 -2.83
N GLY A 305 -35.31 -14.76 -2.20
CA GLY A 305 -34.03 -15.17 -2.77
C GLY A 305 -34.00 -16.62 -3.24
N ALA A 306 -34.80 -17.52 -2.61
CA ALA A 306 -34.92 -18.91 -3.05
C ALA A 306 -35.64 -19.04 -4.41
N ARG A 307 -36.41 -18.03 -4.82
CA ARG A 307 -37.15 -17.97 -6.07
C ARG A 307 -36.39 -17.27 -7.20
N LEU A 308 -35.12 -16.91 -7.00
CA LEU A 308 -34.30 -16.25 -8.03
C LEU A 308 -34.23 -17.09 -9.33
N ASP A 309 -34.05 -18.40 -9.22
CA ASP A 309 -33.99 -19.31 -10.38
C ASP A 309 -35.36 -19.56 -11.02
N GLU A 310 -36.45 -19.32 -10.31
CA GLU A 310 -37.83 -19.38 -10.82
C GLU A 310 -38.21 -18.09 -11.56
N LEU A 311 -37.98 -16.93 -10.92
CA LEU A 311 -38.42 -15.63 -11.40
C LEU A 311 -37.49 -15.03 -12.46
N ALA A 312 -36.19 -15.26 -12.33
CA ALA A 312 -35.20 -14.82 -13.31
C ALA A 312 -34.28 -16.00 -13.66
N PRO A 313 -34.76 -17.03 -14.37
CA PRO A 313 -33.95 -18.21 -14.68
C PRO A 313 -32.72 -17.86 -15.51
N ALA A 314 -31.61 -18.58 -15.31
CA ALA A 314 -30.40 -18.42 -16.15
C ALA A 314 -30.60 -18.86 -17.60
N HIS A 315 -31.52 -19.82 -17.81
CA HIS A 315 -31.80 -20.42 -19.11
C HIS A 315 -33.30 -20.66 -19.26
N ILE A 316 -33.81 -20.51 -20.47
CA ILE A 316 -35.13 -21.04 -20.86
C ILE A 316 -34.99 -22.41 -21.51
N GLU A 317 -36.04 -23.21 -21.39
CA GLU A 317 -36.18 -24.46 -22.12
C GLU A 317 -37.11 -24.24 -23.31
N LEU A 318 -36.63 -24.62 -24.49
CA LEU A 318 -37.40 -24.54 -25.74
C LEU A 318 -38.24 -25.80 -25.93
N ALA A 319 -39.22 -25.75 -26.85
CA ALA A 319 -40.05 -26.91 -27.20
C ALA A 319 -39.25 -28.15 -27.64
N SER A 320 -38.02 -27.95 -28.14
CA SER A 320 -37.08 -29.02 -28.51
C SER A 320 -36.33 -29.65 -27.31
N GLY A 321 -36.61 -29.21 -26.08
CA GLY A 321 -35.86 -29.58 -24.87
C GLY A 321 -34.47 -28.94 -24.77
N ARG A 322 -34.12 -28.04 -25.71
CA ARG A 322 -32.85 -27.31 -25.68
C ARG A 322 -32.91 -26.18 -24.66
N ARG A 323 -31.87 -26.08 -23.83
CA ARG A 323 -31.68 -24.96 -22.89
C ARG A 323 -30.89 -23.84 -23.57
N ILE A 324 -31.43 -22.63 -23.57
CA ILE A 324 -30.76 -21.43 -24.09
C ILE A 324 -30.58 -20.42 -22.97
N ARG A 325 -29.38 -19.85 -22.88
CA ARG A 325 -29.03 -18.84 -21.88
C ARG A 325 -29.77 -17.53 -22.16
N ILE A 326 -30.22 -16.89 -21.09
CA ILE A 326 -30.79 -15.54 -21.13
C ILE A 326 -29.68 -14.53 -20.83
N ASP A 327 -29.56 -13.50 -21.66
CA ASP A 327 -28.69 -12.36 -21.44
C ASP A 327 -29.44 -11.26 -20.68
N TYR A 328 -29.21 -11.21 -19.37
CA TYR A 328 -29.69 -10.15 -18.51
C TYR A 328 -28.81 -8.90 -18.56
N THR A 329 -27.52 -9.06 -18.90
CA THR A 329 -26.54 -7.98 -18.78
C THR A 329 -26.83 -6.87 -19.78
N SER A 330 -27.10 -7.22 -21.04
CA SER A 330 -27.48 -6.24 -22.07
C SER A 330 -28.80 -5.55 -21.72
N GLY A 331 -29.81 -6.30 -21.25
CA GLY A 331 -31.10 -5.73 -20.84
C GLY A 331 -31.02 -4.79 -19.64
N VAL A 332 -30.14 -5.08 -18.67
CA VAL A 332 -29.90 -4.17 -17.53
C VAL A 332 -29.18 -2.91 -17.99
N ALA A 333 -28.16 -3.03 -18.86
CA ALA A 333 -27.41 -1.89 -19.37
C ALA A 333 -28.27 -0.93 -20.20
N GLU A 334 -29.19 -1.45 -21.01
CA GLU A 334 -30.07 -0.67 -21.87
C GLU A 334 -31.39 -0.25 -21.20
N GLY A 335 -31.70 -0.77 -20.01
CA GLY A 335 -33.00 -0.55 -19.37
C GLY A 335 -34.16 -1.29 -20.05
N THR A 336 -33.86 -2.38 -20.77
CA THR A 336 -34.83 -3.17 -21.57
C THR A 336 -35.02 -4.57 -20.99
N ALA A 337 -35.99 -5.33 -21.52
CA ALA A 337 -36.22 -6.71 -21.11
C ALA A 337 -35.02 -7.62 -21.49
N PRO A 338 -34.73 -8.68 -20.72
CA PRO A 338 -33.62 -9.59 -21.03
C PRO A 338 -33.70 -10.21 -22.42
N VAL A 339 -32.55 -10.40 -23.04
CA VAL A 339 -32.42 -10.84 -24.43
C VAL A 339 -32.10 -12.33 -24.48
N VAL A 340 -32.68 -13.04 -25.45
CA VAL A 340 -32.35 -14.42 -25.75
C VAL A 340 -31.86 -14.51 -27.19
N PRO A 341 -30.54 -14.59 -27.42
CA PRO A 341 -30.00 -14.90 -28.74
C PRO A 341 -30.26 -16.37 -29.07
N VAL A 342 -31.11 -16.61 -30.07
CA VAL A 342 -31.59 -17.95 -30.40
C VAL A 342 -31.74 -18.11 -31.91
N ARG A 343 -31.29 -19.25 -32.45
CA ARG A 343 -31.51 -19.54 -33.87
C ARG A 343 -32.99 -19.76 -34.09
N VAL A 344 -33.55 -19.15 -35.12
CA VAL A 344 -35.00 -19.19 -35.35
C VAL A 344 -35.58 -20.60 -35.46
N GLN A 345 -34.78 -21.53 -35.98
CA GLN A 345 -35.12 -22.95 -36.11
C GLN A 345 -35.18 -23.72 -34.78
N ASP A 346 -34.53 -23.23 -33.72
CA ASP A 346 -34.68 -23.81 -32.38
C ASP A 346 -36.04 -23.46 -31.75
N LEU A 347 -36.72 -22.43 -32.27
CA LEU A 347 -38.05 -21.98 -31.81
C LEU A 347 -39.21 -22.64 -32.55
N PHE A 348 -38.95 -23.48 -33.54
CA PHE A 348 -40.01 -24.25 -34.21
C PHE A 348 -40.78 -25.12 -33.20
N GLY A 349 -42.11 -25.14 -33.31
CA GLY A 349 -43.01 -25.77 -32.35
C GLY A 349 -43.33 -24.90 -31.12
N THR A 350 -42.72 -23.72 -30.98
CA THR A 350 -42.99 -22.78 -29.87
C THR A 350 -44.17 -21.88 -30.24
N LYS A 351 -45.32 -22.12 -29.60
CA LYS A 351 -46.58 -21.40 -29.83
C LYS A 351 -46.76 -20.18 -28.94
N GLU A 352 -46.20 -20.23 -27.73
CA GLU A 352 -46.34 -19.16 -26.74
C GLU A 352 -45.03 -18.39 -26.64
N HIS A 353 -45.13 -17.07 -26.48
CA HIS A 353 -43.95 -16.24 -26.33
C HIS A 353 -43.37 -16.41 -24.91
N PRO A 354 -42.07 -16.75 -24.76
CA PRO A 354 -41.44 -16.93 -23.45
C PRO A 354 -41.51 -15.67 -22.57
N SER A 355 -41.83 -15.86 -21.29
CA SER A 355 -41.87 -14.77 -20.30
C SER A 355 -41.20 -15.18 -18.99
N ILE A 356 -40.71 -14.19 -18.26
CA ILE A 356 -40.03 -14.31 -16.96
C ILE A 356 -40.63 -13.30 -15.96
N GLY A 357 -40.10 -13.25 -14.73
CA GLY A 357 -40.61 -12.39 -13.67
C GLY A 357 -42.01 -12.79 -13.21
N GLY A 358 -42.32 -14.10 -13.22
CA GLY A 358 -43.66 -14.61 -12.94
C GLY A 358 -44.68 -14.32 -14.06
N GLY A 359 -44.21 -14.28 -15.32
CA GLY A 359 -45.05 -14.02 -16.51
C GLY A 359 -45.25 -12.54 -16.84
N ARG A 360 -44.64 -11.62 -16.07
CA ARG A 360 -44.82 -10.17 -16.23
C ARG A 360 -44.02 -9.59 -17.40
N VAL A 361 -42.86 -10.19 -17.70
CA VAL A 361 -41.92 -9.65 -18.69
C VAL A 361 -41.74 -10.63 -19.83
N LYS A 362 -42.11 -10.21 -21.04
CA LYS A 362 -41.83 -10.93 -22.29
C LYS A 362 -40.35 -10.80 -22.63
N LEU A 363 -39.71 -11.91 -23.00
CA LEU A 363 -38.30 -11.91 -23.37
C LEU A 363 -38.08 -11.28 -24.75
N VAL A 364 -36.97 -10.58 -24.95
CA VAL A 364 -36.60 -10.11 -26.28
C VAL A 364 -35.88 -11.25 -27.00
N LEU A 365 -36.48 -11.81 -28.04
CA LEU A 365 -35.84 -12.85 -28.84
C LEU A 365 -35.03 -12.18 -29.96
N GLN A 366 -33.71 -12.32 -29.89
CA GLN A 366 -32.82 -11.97 -30.99
C GLN A 366 -32.69 -13.21 -31.88
N LEU A 367 -33.47 -13.24 -32.95
CA LEU A 367 -33.53 -14.35 -33.87
C LEU A 367 -32.27 -14.38 -34.73
N LEU A 368 -31.62 -15.55 -34.77
CA LEU A 368 -30.39 -15.79 -35.51
C LEU A 368 -30.61 -16.75 -36.67
N SER A 369 -29.82 -16.59 -37.72
CA SER A 369 -29.71 -17.54 -38.83
C SER A 369 -28.96 -18.82 -38.41
N PRO A 370 -28.90 -19.86 -39.26
CA PRO A 370 -28.08 -21.04 -39.00
C PRO A 370 -26.58 -20.74 -38.80
N ALA A 371 -26.11 -19.60 -39.31
CA ALA A 371 -24.73 -19.14 -39.17
C ALA A 371 -24.58 -18.06 -38.07
N ASP A 372 -25.48 -18.03 -37.09
CA ASP A 372 -25.48 -17.12 -35.94
C ASP A 372 -25.50 -15.62 -36.30
N ARG A 373 -26.01 -15.27 -37.50
CA ARG A 373 -26.19 -13.87 -37.90
C ARG A 373 -27.55 -13.35 -37.45
N PRO A 374 -27.65 -12.15 -36.86
CA PRO A 374 -28.94 -11.55 -36.52
C PRO A 374 -29.83 -11.40 -37.76
N ILE A 375 -31.09 -11.81 -37.64
CA ILE A 375 -32.08 -11.68 -38.72
C ILE A 375 -33.26 -10.79 -38.33
N GLN A 376 -33.74 -10.90 -37.09
CA GLN A 376 -34.89 -10.16 -36.59
C GLN A 376 -34.84 -10.09 -35.07
N ILE A 377 -35.41 -9.06 -34.48
CA ILE A 377 -35.66 -8.97 -33.03
C ILE A 377 -37.18 -8.96 -32.83
N THR A 378 -37.68 -9.73 -31.86
CA THR A 378 -39.11 -9.75 -31.53
C THR A 378 -39.37 -9.97 -30.04
N SER A 379 -40.39 -9.29 -29.51
CA SER A 379 -41.02 -9.54 -28.20
C SER A 379 -42.44 -10.13 -28.33
N ASP A 380 -42.81 -10.52 -29.55
CA ASP A 380 -44.05 -11.21 -29.89
C ASP A 380 -43.77 -12.30 -30.95
N LEU A 381 -43.53 -13.52 -30.45
CA LEU A 381 -43.17 -14.65 -31.30
C LEU A 381 -44.37 -15.13 -32.16
N PRO A 382 -45.60 -15.26 -31.61
CA PRO A 382 -46.79 -15.53 -32.40
C PRO A 382 -47.02 -14.50 -33.52
N GLY A 383 -46.89 -13.20 -33.21
CA GLY A 383 -47.02 -12.14 -34.21
C GLY A 383 -45.96 -12.23 -35.30
N PHE A 384 -44.71 -12.56 -34.95
CA PHE A 384 -43.64 -12.81 -35.92
C PHE A 384 -43.97 -13.97 -36.87
N TRP A 385 -44.45 -15.09 -36.33
CA TRP A 385 -44.86 -16.25 -37.13
C TRP A 385 -45.99 -15.95 -38.12
N ALA A 386 -47.00 -15.21 -37.67
CA ALA A 386 -48.15 -14.86 -38.51
C ALA A 386 -47.83 -13.75 -39.54
N GLY A 387 -46.82 -12.92 -39.28
CA GLY A 387 -46.47 -11.76 -40.10
C GLY A 387 -45.16 -11.93 -40.87
N SER A 388 -44.09 -11.33 -40.35
CA SER A 388 -42.83 -11.15 -41.07
C SER A 388 -42.03 -12.44 -41.30
N TRP A 389 -42.43 -13.57 -40.70
CA TRP A 389 -41.83 -14.86 -41.00
C TRP A 389 -41.85 -15.20 -42.49
N ALA A 390 -42.93 -14.89 -43.22
CA ALA A 390 -43.04 -15.26 -44.63
C ALA A 390 -41.90 -14.68 -45.50
N GLU A 391 -41.49 -13.44 -45.21
CA GLU A 391 -40.39 -12.75 -45.89
C GLU A 391 -39.03 -13.27 -45.43
N VAL A 392 -38.83 -13.39 -44.10
CA VAL A 392 -37.59 -13.95 -43.52
C VAL A 392 -37.34 -15.35 -44.05
N ARG A 393 -38.38 -16.19 -44.12
CA ARG A 393 -38.33 -17.55 -44.67
C ARG A 393 -37.84 -17.56 -46.11
N LYS A 394 -38.28 -16.63 -46.96
CA LYS A 394 -37.85 -16.54 -48.37
C LYS A 394 -36.36 -16.22 -48.48
N ASP A 395 -35.87 -15.25 -47.70
CA ASP A 395 -34.43 -14.91 -47.66
C ASP A 395 -33.60 -16.07 -47.09
N MET A 396 -34.06 -16.69 -46.00
CA MET A 396 -33.37 -17.81 -45.36
C MET A 396 -33.33 -19.06 -46.23
N ALA A 397 -34.41 -19.38 -46.96
CA ALA A 397 -34.44 -20.50 -47.90
C ALA A 397 -33.47 -20.29 -49.07
N GLY A 398 -33.31 -19.05 -49.54
CA GLY A 398 -32.32 -18.72 -50.59
C GLY A 398 -30.88 -18.85 -50.10
N ARG A 399 -30.56 -18.33 -48.91
CA ARG A 399 -29.20 -18.35 -48.34
C ARG A 399 -28.80 -19.71 -47.77
N TYR A 400 -29.76 -20.47 -47.26
CA TYR A 400 -29.55 -21.73 -46.55
C TYR A 400 -30.51 -22.84 -47.05
N PRO A 401 -30.39 -23.27 -48.33
CA PRO A 401 -31.36 -24.18 -48.97
C PRO A 401 -31.37 -25.61 -48.40
N LYS A 402 -30.33 -26.00 -47.64
CA LYS A 402 -30.24 -27.33 -47.01
C LYS A 402 -31.03 -27.45 -45.69
N HIS A 403 -31.57 -26.34 -45.18
CA HIS A 403 -32.33 -26.30 -43.93
C HIS A 403 -33.83 -26.35 -44.21
N ASN A 404 -34.59 -26.92 -43.27
CA ASN A 404 -36.05 -26.93 -43.36
C ASN A 404 -36.63 -25.60 -42.88
N TRP A 405 -37.47 -24.98 -43.72
CA TRP A 405 -38.06 -23.66 -43.49
C TRP A 405 -39.60 -23.77 -43.57
N PRO A 406 -40.27 -24.18 -42.47
CA PRO A 406 -41.69 -24.50 -42.47
C PRO A 406 -42.57 -23.28 -42.81
N ILE A 407 -43.70 -23.53 -43.48
CA ILE A 407 -44.73 -22.51 -43.71
C ILE A 407 -45.36 -22.10 -42.37
N ASP A 408 -45.65 -23.09 -41.51
CA ASP A 408 -46.20 -22.91 -40.17
C ASP A 408 -45.15 -23.30 -39.11
N PRO A 409 -44.29 -22.36 -38.68
CA PRO A 409 -43.22 -22.63 -37.72
C PRO A 409 -43.74 -22.90 -36.30
N GLY A 410 -44.91 -22.37 -35.92
CA GLY A 410 -45.48 -22.54 -34.59
C GLY A 410 -46.00 -23.97 -34.33
N ASN A 411 -46.40 -24.68 -35.39
CA ASN A 411 -46.83 -26.09 -35.33
C ASN A 411 -45.81 -27.08 -35.91
N ALA A 412 -44.64 -26.61 -36.32
CA ALA A 412 -43.58 -27.48 -36.83
C ALA A 412 -43.03 -28.41 -35.74
N ASP A 413 -42.62 -29.61 -36.13
CA ASP A 413 -42.04 -30.60 -35.23
C ASP A 413 -40.74 -30.05 -34.61
N PRO A 414 -40.65 -29.88 -33.27
CA PRO A 414 -39.50 -29.32 -32.59
C PRO A 414 -38.33 -30.30 -32.62
N LYS A 415 -37.50 -30.23 -33.66
CA LYS A 415 -36.34 -31.11 -33.80
C LYS A 415 -35.14 -30.53 -33.07
N ARG A 416 -34.53 -31.34 -32.20
CA ARG A 416 -33.20 -31.05 -31.66
C ARG A 416 -32.20 -31.12 -32.83
N MET A 417 -31.45 -30.05 -33.07
CA MET A 417 -30.31 -30.06 -34.03
C MET A 417 -29.15 -30.94 -33.52
N LYS A 418 -29.41 -32.21 -33.20
CA LYS A 418 -28.42 -33.20 -32.72
C LYS A 418 -28.23 -34.41 -33.64
N ASP A 419 -28.85 -34.44 -34.82
CA ASP A 419 -28.47 -35.40 -35.88
C ASP A 419 -27.80 -34.67 -37.05
N ARG A 420 -26.54 -34.24 -36.84
CA ARG A 420 -25.57 -34.00 -37.90
C ARG A 420 -24.21 -34.53 -37.49
#